data_AF-A0AAE0ECR0-F1
#
_entry.id   AF-A0AAE0ECR0-F1
#
_cell.length_a   1.000
_cell.length_b   1.000
_cell.length_c   1.000
_cell.angle_alpha   90.00
_cell.angle_beta   90.00
_cell.angle_gamma   90.00
#
_symmetry.space_group_name_H-M   'P 1'
#
loop_
_entity.id
_entity.type
_entity.pdbx_description
1 polymer ?
#
loop_
_entity_poly.entity_id
_entity_poly.type
_entity_poly.pdbx_seq_one_letter_code
_entity_poly.pdbx_strand_id
1 'polypeptide(L)'
;MSLTLLQLFSQMANWFMFFCFNRTFSNCLETVLTLVGLYYWPCMRVSSSKVSLGSRKWGLAVAALACAIRPTSAITWVYVGLLELLVTRDRLRFILLEAAPIGVLVLGLACLLDRLMYGSWILVPLNFLKFNFLSTGGDYYGTHKWHWYFTQGFTVMVFTFLPFTIAGIIKSKRWKLSGLIAWVLGLYSVLGHKEFRFVLPVLPIALMFSGYSLAVMEIADYLDVQKKGSSNILVKWPSKTQLSIFFLLATNIPMAFYMSLVHQRGTVDVMNYLSREALNNKVKSILFLMPCHATPYYSTLHRNLPMRFLDCSPRVEKEILAESDRFMMDPVGFTSEIAKNGPLPSHIVIFESEERPLKNLLISYSFREKRRFFHAHFKVDRDLQASVVVYALADE
;
A
#
# COMPACT_ATOMS: atom_id res chain seq x y z
N MET A 1 10.72 26.95 -13.52
CA MET A 1 10.73 26.24 -12.23
C MET A 1 11.95 25.31 -12.22
N SER A 2 12.62 25.06 -11.09
CA SER A 2 13.71 24.07 -11.08
C SER A 2 13.13 22.66 -11.31
N LEU A 3 13.84 21.81 -12.05
CA LEU A 3 13.46 20.41 -12.29
C LEU A 3 13.08 19.69 -10.99
N THR A 4 13.81 19.95 -9.92
CA THR A 4 13.57 19.39 -8.59
C THR A 4 12.22 19.81 -8.01
N LEU A 5 11.78 21.04 -8.24
CA LEU A 5 10.48 21.52 -7.75
C LEU A 5 9.32 20.87 -8.52
N LEU A 6 9.45 20.63 -9.83
CA LEU A 6 8.45 19.90 -10.63
C LEU A 6 8.41 18.40 -10.29
N GLN A 7 9.54 17.81 -9.94
CA GLN A 7 9.60 16.45 -9.41
C GLN A 7 8.91 16.37 -8.05
N LEU A 8 9.21 17.28 -7.13
CA LEU A 8 8.56 17.36 -5.82
C LEU A 8 7.04 17.57 -5.96
N PHE A 9 6.63 18.49 -6.84
CA PHE A 9 5.22 18.69 -7.20
C PHE A 9 4.56 17.38 -7.62
N SER A 10 5.20 16.62 -8.52
CA SER A 10 4.63 15.35 -9.00
C SER A 10 4.46 14.31 -7.89
N GLN A 11 5.35 14.29 -6.89
CA GLN A 11 5.21 13.42 -5.71
C GLN A 11 4.05 13.86 -4.82
N MET A 12 3.99 15.16 -4.49
CA MET A 12 3.01 15.70 -3.54
C MET A 12 1.59 15.75 -4.12
N ALA A 13 1.46 15.98 -5.42
CA ALA A 13 0.18 16.11 -6.10
C ALA A 13 -0.42 14.75 -6.50
N ASN A 14 0.35 13.65 -6.52
CA ASN A 14 -0.19 12.33 -6.85
C ASN A 14 -1.11 11.81 -5.73
N TRP A 15 -2.31 11.38 -6.11
CA TRP A 15 -3.33 10.98 -5.14
C TRP A 15 -2.94 9.74 -4.31
N PHE A 16 -2.25 8.78 -4.93
CA PHE A 16 -1.89 7.52 -4.28
C PHE A 16 -0.74 7.71 -3.29
N MET A 17 0.24 8.55 -3.62
CA MET A 17 1.29 8.98 -2.70
C MET A 17 0.67 9.61 -1.44
N PHE A 18 -0.26 10.56 -1.61
CA PHE A 18 -0.97 11.18 -0.49
C PHE A 18 -1.75 10.15 0.34
N PHE A 19 -2.46 9.23 -0.32
CA PHE A 19 -3.24 8.18 0.33
C PHE A 19 -2.37 7.19 1.13
N CYS A 20 -1.20 6.78 0.61
CA CYS A 20 -0.37 5.76 1.24
C CYS A 20 0.59 6.31 2.30
N PHE A 21 1.27 7.44 2.05
CA PHE A 21 2.34 7.92 2.93
C PHE A 21 1.85 8.46 4.28
N ASN A 22 0.56 8.73 4.41
CA ASN A 22 -0.07 9.07 5.69
C ASN A 22 -0.41 7.82 6.54
N ARG A 23 -0.11 6.61 6.06
CA ARG A 23 -0.38 5.35 6.76
C ARG A 23 0.90 4.66 7.19
N THR A 24 0.81 3.91 8.29
CA THR A 24 1.92 3.17 8.91
C THR A 24 2.21 1.84 8.21
N PHE A 25 2.34 1.86 6.88
CA PHE A 25 2.72 0.68 6.11
C PHE A 25 4.23 0.50 6.05
N SER A 26 4.70 -0.74 6.22
CA SER A 26 6.11 -1.09 5.99
C SER A 26 6.55 -0.82 4.54
N ASN A 27 5.63 -0.86 3.57
CA ASN A 27 5.90 -0.47 2.18
C ASN A 27 6.31 1.01 2.03
N CYS A 28 5.83 1.90 2.89
CA CYS A 28 6.25 3.30 2.89
C CYS A 28 7.73 3.41 3.29
N LEU A 29 8.13 2.67 4.34
CA LEU A 29 9.53 2.59 4.76
C LEU A 29 10.43 1.95 3.68
N GLU A 30 9.98 0.84 3.07
CA GLU A 30 10.65 0.22 1.92
C GLU A 30 10.84 1.23 0.78
N THR A 31 9.83 2.05 0.49
CA THR A 31 9.89 3.07 -0.56
C THR A 31 10.94 4.13 -0.24
N VAL A 32 10.96 4.65 1.00
CA VAL A 32 11.96 5.64 1.44
C VAL A 32 13.37 5.05 1.36
N LEU A 33 13.58 3.84 1.89
CA LEU A 33 14.87 3.16 1.83
C LEU A 33 15.30 2.89 0.39
N THR A 34 14.37 2.54 -0.51
CA THR A 34 14.65 2.38 -1.94
C THR A 34 15.17 3.68 -2.54
N LEU A 35 14.50 4.82 -2.31
CA LEU A 35 14.93 6.11 -2.85
C LEU A 35 16.28 6.56 -2.29
N VAL A 36 16.48 6.43 -0.97
CA VAL A 36 17.75 6.75 -0.31
C VAL A 36 18.87 5.87 -0.84
N GLY A 37 18.65 4.56 -0.95
CA GLY A 37 19.67 3.65 -1.43
C GLY A 37 19.99 3.85 -2.91
N LEU A 38 19.00 4.13 -3.77
CA LEU A 38 19.21 4.48 -5.18
C LEU A 38 20.02 5.79 -5.32
N TYR A 39 19.82 6.76 -4.43
CA TYR A 39 20.64 7.97 -4.40
C TYR A 39 22.11 7.65 -4.11
N TYR A 40 22.41 6.71 -3.21
CA TYR A 40 23.78 6.33 -2.86
C TYR A 40 24.43 5.35 -3.85
N TRP A 41 23.65 4.70 -4.71
CA TRP A 41 24.14 3.66 -5.62
C TRP A 41 24.87 4.20 -6.86
N PRO A 42 26.12 3.81 -7.12
CA PRO A 42 26.92 4.38 -8.21
C PRO A 42 26.34 4.16 -9.62
N CYS A 43 25.93 2.95 -9.98
CA CYS A 43 25.42 2.66 -11.32
C CYS A 43 24.15 3.44 -11.69
N MET A 44 23.41 3.96 -10.70
CA MET A 44 22.16 4.69 -10.92
C MET A 44 22.36 6.21 -11.09
N ARG A 45 23.55 6.74 -10.78
CA ARG A 45 23.85 8.18 -10.86
C ARG A 45 24.07 8.65 -12.32
N VAL A 46 23.77 9.94 -12.56
CA VAL A 46 23.95 10.61 -13.87
C VAL A 46 25.42 10.97 -14.10
N SER A 47 26.11 11.42 -13.06
CA SER A 47 27.49 11.92 -13.15
C SER A 47 28.50 10.89 -12.66
N SER A 48 29.51 10.64 -13.50
CA SER A 48 30.67 9.79 -13.25
C SER A 48 31.80 10.51 -12.47
N SER A 49 31.52 11.61 -11.76
CA SER A 49 32.55 12.29 -10.97
C SER A 49 32.88 11.46 -9.73
N LYS A 50 34.10 10.89 -9.72
CA LYS A 50 34.78 10.16 -8.63
C LYS A 50 33.85 9.58 -7.56
N VAL A 51 33.48 8.31 -7.75
CA VAL A 51 32.74 7.50 -6.77
C VAL A 51 33.50 7.51 -5.45
N SER A 52 32.93 8.14 -4.40
CA SER A 52 33.44 7.89 -3.06
C SER A 52 33.05 6.47 -2.66
N LEU A 53 34.03 5.65 -2.29
CA LEU A 53 33.81 4.27 -1.86
C LEU A 53 32.81 4.19 -0.69
N GLY A 54 32.75 5.25 0.13
CA GLY A 54 31.76 5.42 1.20
C GLY A 54 30.32 5.43 0.70
N SER A 55 30.03 6.10 -0.43
CA SER A 55 28.66 6.17 -0.99
C SER A 55 28.13 4.78 -1.35
N ARG A 56 28.96 3.91 -1.95
CA ARG A 56 28.53 2.57 -2.34
C ARG A 56 28.23 1.67 -1.13
N LYS A 57 29.07 1.74 -0.09
CA LYS A 57 28.85 1.00 1.17
C LYS A 57 27.56 1.42 1.85
N TRP A 58 27.25 2.72 1.87
CA TRP A 58 25.96 3.22 2.37
C TRP A 58 24.77 2.70 1.55
N GLY A 59 24.88 2.69 0.21
CA GLY A 59 23.86 2.09 -0.65
C GLY A 59 23.60 0.62 -0.32
N LEU A 60 24.67 -0.18 -0.19
CA LEU A 60 24.58 -1.60 0.20
C LEU A 60 23.97 -1.79 1.59
N ALA A 61 24.34 -0.96 2.57
CA ALA A 61 23.78 -1.03 3.92
C ALA A 61 22.28 -0.73 3.93
N VAL A 62 21.85 0.31 3.20
CA VAL A 62 20.42 0.65 3.05
C VAL A 62 19.65 -0.46 2.33
N ALA A 63 20.26 -1.06 1.29
CA ALA A 63 19.65 -2.18 0.58
C ALA A 63 19.49 -3.43 1.45
N ALA A 64 20.52 -3.78 2.21
CA ALA A 64 20.48 -4.91 3.14
C ALA A 64 19.43 -4.66 4.24
N LEU A 65 19.36 -3.45 4.78
CA LEU A 65 18.35 -3.07 5.77
C LEU A 65 16.93 -3.15 5.19
N ALA A 66 16.72 -2.66 3.96
CA ALA A 66 15.44 -2.77 3.27
C ALA A 66 15.01 -4.23 3.11
N CYS A 67 15.92 -5.11 2.69
CA CYS A 67 15.64 -6.55 2.55
C CYS A 67 15.37 -7.25 3.89
N ALA A 68 16.03 -6.82 4.97
CA ALA A 68 15.81 -7.37 6.31
C ALA A 68 14.44 -6.99 6.86
N ILE A 69 14.05 -5.71 6.72
CA ILE A 69 12.72 -5.22 7.11
C ILE A 69 11.64 -5.84 6.24
N ARG A 70 11.91 -5.96 4.93
CA ARG A 70 10.97 -6.49 3.97
C ARG A 70 11.69 -7.32 2.90
N PRO A 71 11.60 -8.67 2.95
CA PRO A 71 12.30 -9.53 1.99
C PRO A 71 11.92 -9.28 0.52
N THR A 72 10.73 -8.73 0.27
CA THR A 72 10.29 -8.37 -1.09
C THR A 72 11.14 -7.28 -1.74
N SER A 73 11.81 -6.43 -0.96
CA SER A 73 12.72 -5.41 -1.47
C SER A 73 13.90 -5.99 -2.25
N ALA A 74 14.22 -7.27 -2.02
CA ALA A 74 15.24 -7.99 -2.77
C ALA A 74 14.98 -7.92 -4.30
N ILE A 75 13.72 -7.89 -4.74
CA ILE A 75 13.36 -7.76 -6.16
C ILE A 75 13.99 -6.50 -6.78
N THR A 76 13.89 -5.36 -6.08
CA THR A 76 14.49 -4.09 -6.50
C THR A 76 16.01 -4.15 -6.46
N TRP A 77 16.58 -4.66 -5.37
CA TRP A 77 18.04 -4.65 -5.16
C TRP A 77 18.79 -5.66 -6.01
N VAL A 78 18.16 -6.76 -6.41
CA VAL A 78 18.72 -7.70 -7.40
C VAL A 78 18.94 -6.99 -8.73
N TYR A 79 17.98 -6.20 -9.22
CA TYR A 79 18.16 -5.42 -10.46
C TYR A 79 19.36 -4.46 -10.37
N VAL A 80 19.41 -3.67 -9.29
CA VAL A 80 20.46 -2.68 -9.07
C VAL A 80 21.83 -3.36 -8.90
N GLY A 81 21.88 -4.48 -8.16
CA GLY A 81 23.08 -5.29 -7.97
C GLY A 81 23.59 -5.91 -9.27
N LEU A 82 22.70 -6.46 -10.10
CA LEU A 82 23.05 -6.99 -11.42
C LEU A 82 23.61 -5.90 -12.34
N LEU A 83 23.00 -4.70 -12.35
CA LEU A 83 23.54 -3.58 -13.11
C LEU A 83 24.93 -3.15 -12.61
N GLU A 84 25.15 -3.11 -11.30
CA GLU A 84 26.47 -2.77 -10.73
C GLU A 84 27.51 -3.84 -11.08
N LEU A 85 27.15 -5.12 -11.08
CA LEU A 85 28.02 -6.23 -11.49
C LEU A 85 28.43 -6.15 -12.97
N LEU A 86 27.54 -5.67 -13.83
CA LEU A 86 27.84 -5.46 -15.24
C LEU A 86 28.80 -4.28 -15.46
N VAL A 87 28.72 -3.24 -14.61
CA VAL A 87 29.54 -2.03 -14.71
C VAL A 87 30.90 -2.17 -14.01
N THR A 88 30.96 -2.94 -12.93
CA THR A 88 32.17 -3.06 -12.08
C THR A 88 33.20 -3.99 -12.73
N ARG A 89 34.47 -3.54 -12.74
CA ARG A 89 35.60 -4.34 -13.24
C ARG A 89 35.91 -5.54 -12.32
N ASP A 90 36.06 -5.29 -11.02
CA ASP A 90 36.39 -6.33 -10.03
C ASP A 90 35.15 -6.92 -9.37
N ARG A 91 34.46 -7.83 -10.08
CA ARG A 91 33.19 -8.44 -9.63
C ARG A 91 33.33 -9.21 -8.32
N LEU A 92 34.38 -10.03 -8.19
CA LEU A 92 34.62 -10.85 -7.00
C LEU A 92 34.88 -9.98 -5.76
N ARG A 93 35.63 -8.89 -5.94
CA ARG A 93 35.91 -7.94 -4.86
C ARG A 93 34.63 -7.29 -4.35
N PHE A 94 33.76 -6.84 -5.25
CA PHE A 94 32.48 -6.27 -4.89
C PHE A 94 31.58 -7.26 -4.12
N ILE A 95 31.49 -8.51 -4.60
CA ILE A 95 30.65 -9.52 -3.94
C ILE A 95 31.23 -9.89 -2.57
N LEU A 96 32.50 -10.29 -2.51
CA LEU A 96 33.10 -10.90 -1.32
C LEU A 96 33.54 -9.89 -0.26
N LEU A 97 34.03 -8.71 -0.65
CA LEU A 97 34.60 -7.73 0.29
C LEU A 97 33.64 -6.58 0.62
N GLU A 98 32.55 -6.39 -0.14
CA GLU A 98 31.60 -5.29 0.10
C GLU A 98 30.19 -5.80 0.37
N ALA A 99 29.58 -6.56 -0.56
CA ALA A 99 28.19 -6.99 -0.42
C ALA A 99 28.01 -8.07 0.65
N ALA A 100 28.84 -9.13 0.64
CA ALA A 100 28.71 -10.24 1.57
C ALA A 100 28.93 -9.83 3.05
N PRO A 101 29.97 -9.05 3.42
CA PRO A 101 30.17 -8.65 4.82
C PRO A 101 29.01 -7.80 5.36
N ILE A 102 28.49 -6.87 4.55
CA ILE A 102 27.35 -6.03 4.94
C ILE A 102 26.07 -6.87 5.06
N GLY A 103 25.82 -7.75 4.09
CA GLY A 103 24.66 -8.65 4.10
C GLY A 103 24.67 -9.60 5.30
N VAL A 104 25.81 -10.24 5.59
CA VAL A 104 25.97 -11.14 6.74
C VAL A 104 25.78 -10.39 8.06
N LEU A 105 26.34 -9.17 8.18
CA LEU A 105 26.16 -8.36 9.38
C LEU A 105 24.67 -8.03 9.61
N VAL A 106 23.97 -7.54 8.59
CA VAL A 106 22.56 -7.16 8.73
C VAL A 106 21.66 -8.37 8.98
N LEU A 107 21.89 -9.49 8.28
CA LEU A 107 21.14 -10.73 8.51
C LEU A 107 21.43 -11.32 9.90
N GLY A 108 22.68 -11.25 10.37
CA GLY A 108 23.06 -11.67 11.71
C GLY A 108 22.36 -10.85 12.80
N LEU A 109 22.33 -9.52 12.63
CA LEU A 109 21.59 -8.62 13.53
C LEU A 109 20.08 -8.89 13.50
N ALA A 110 19.50 -9.12 12.32
CA ALA A 110 18.08 -9.47 12.19
C ALA A 110 17.76 -10.79 12.88
N CYS A 111 18.59 -11.83 12.69
CA CYS A 111 18.40 -13.14 13.32
C CYS A 111 18.57 -13.08 14.85
N LEU A 112 19.48 -12.24 15.35
CA LEU A 112 19.61 -11.97 16.79
C LEU A 112 18.36 -11.31 17.35
N LEU A 113 17.81 -10.32 16.65
CA LEU A 113 16.56 -9.66 17.03
C LEU A 113 15.39 -10.64 17.00
N ASP A 114 15.28 -11.46 15.96
CA ASP A 114 14.27 -12.51 15.86
C ASP A 114 14.39 -13.49 17.04
N ARG A 115 15.61 -13.90 17.41
CA ARG A 115 15.84 -14.77 18.57
C ARG A 115 15.41 -14.13 19.89
N LEU A 116 15.65 -12.83 20.07
CA LEU A 116 15.23 -12.10 21.27
C LEU A 116 13.70 -12.00 21.36
N MET A 117 13.03 -11.79 20.23
CA MET A 117 11.57 -11.60 20.19
C MET A 117 10.80 -12.92 20.26
N TYR A 118 11.25 -13.94 19.53
CA TYR A 118 10.55 -15.24 19.43
C TYR A 118 11.06 -16.29 20.43
N GLY A 119 12.15 -16.05 21.14
CA GLY A 119 12.79 -17.01 22.05
C GLY A 119 13.40 -18.24 21.38
N SER A 120 13.32 -18.33 20.05
CA SER A 120 13.78 -19.44 19.21
C SER A 120 14.62 -18.90 18.04
N TRP A 121 15.60 -19.68 17.55
CA TRP A 121 16.37 -19.25 16.38
C TRP A 121 15.49 -19.40 15.14
N ILE A 122 15.04 -18.26 14.61
CA ILE A 122 14.19 -18.20 13.44
C ILE A 122 14.84 -17.26 12.43
N LEU A 123 14.86 -17.68 11.17
CA LEU A 123 15.27 -16.82 10.06
C LEU A 123 14.01 -16.38 9.30
N VAL A 124 13.43 -15.26 9.73
CA VAL A 124 12.15 -14.75 9.22
C VAL A 124 12.14 -14.60 7.68
N PRO A 125 13.19 -14.08 7.02
CA PRO A 125 13.22 -13.98 5.55
C PRO A 125 13.07 -15.33 4.83
N LEU A 126 13.60 -16.43 5.37
CA LEU A 126 13.43 -17.76 4.77
C LEU A 126 12.01 -18.27 4.94
N ASN A 127 11.42 -18.08 6.13
CA ASN A 127 10.02 -18.43 6.36
C ASN A 127 9.08 -17.62 5.46
N PHE A 128 9.39 -16.34 5.26
CA PHE A 128 8.68 -15.49 4.31
C PHE A 128 8.74 -16.05 2.88
N LEU A 129 9.93 -16.43 2.42
CA LEU A 129 10.11 -17.04 1.09
C LEU A 129 9.31 -18.34 0.97
N LYS A 130 9.37 -19.19 2.00
CA LYS A 130 8.62 -20.45 2.06
C LYS A 130 7.12 -20.21 1.95
N PHE A 131 6.58 -19.27 2.73
CA PHE A 131 5.15 -19.01 2.78
C PHE A 131 4.62 -18.31 1.53
N ASN A 132 5.32 -17.28 1.03
CA ASN A 132 4.80 -16.41 -0.03
C ASN A 132 5.11 -16.90 -1.45
N PHE A 133 6.21 -17.63 -1.64
CA PHE A 133 6.66 -18.04 -2.98
C PHE A 133 6.66 -19.56 -3.17
N LEU A 134 7.11 -20.32 -2.17
CA LEU A 134 7.23 -21.78 -2.28
C LEU A 134 5.95 -22.52 -1.88
N SER A 135 5.02 -21.83 -1.22
CA SER A 135 3.71 -22.37 -0.85
C SER A 135 2.60 -21.48 -1.43
N THR A 136 1.43 -22.05 -1.65
CA THR A 136 0.23 -21.31 -2.12
C THR A 136 -0.38 -20.43 -1.02
N GLY A 137 0.37 -20.08 0.03
CA GLY A 137 -0.13 -19.30 1.18
C GLY A 137 -0.53 -17.88 0.79
N GLY A 138 0.19 -17.27 -0.16
CA GLY A 138 -0.16 -15.95 -0.70
C GLY A 138 -1.48 -15.93 -1.48
N ASP A 139 -1.79 -17.00 -2.21
CA ASP A 139 -3.00 -17.09 -3.04
C ASP A 139 -4.29 -17.14 -2.21
N TYR A 140 -4.20 -17.47 -0.91
CA TYR A 140 -5.30 -17.43 0.04
C TYR A 140 -5.97 -16.05 0.11
N TYR A 141 -5.19 -14.98 -0.10
CA TYR A 141 -5.66 -13.59 -0.05
C TYR A 141 -6.20 -13.08 -1.40
N GLY A 142 -6.51 -13.99 -2.33
CA GLY A 142 -7.02 -13.67 -3.66
C GLY A 142 -5.94 -13.49 -4.71
N THR A 143 -6.31 -13.68 -5.97
CA THR A 143 -5.38 -13.62 -7.11
C THR A 143 -5.88 -12.67 -8.20
N HIS A 144 -4.93 -12.06 -8.90
CA HIS A 144 -5.21 -11.19 -10.03
C HIS A 144 -4.48 -11.69 -11.28
N LYS A 145 -5.05 -11.39 -12.46
CA LYS A 145 -4.43 -11.74 -13.75
C LYS A 145 -3.03 -11.13 -13.90
N TRP A 146 -2.16 -11.75 -14.69
CA TRP A 146 -0.76 -11.33 -14.85
C TRP A 146 -0.62 -9.87 -15.30
N HIS A 147 -1.51 -9.39 -16.17
CA HIS A 147 -1.47 -8.03 -16.72
C HIS A 147 -1.97 -6.97 -15.74
N TRP A 148 -2.48 -7.35 -14.56
CA TRP A 148 -3.17 -6.45 -13.64
C TRP A 148 -2.36 -5.20 -13.28
N TYR A 149 -1.06 -5.33 -13.00
CA TYR A 149 -0.21 -4.17 -12.71
C TYR A 149 -0.12 -3.19 -13.89
N PHE A 150 -0.08 -3.67 -15.12
CA PHE A 150 0.02 -2.83 -16.31
C PHE A 150 -1.32 -2.20 -16.72
N THR A 151 -2.43 -2.92 -16.55
CA THR A 151 -3.76 -2.45 -16.98
C THR A 151 -4.49 -1.67 -15.90
N GLN A 152 -4.28 -2.00 -14.63
CA GLN A 152 -5.04 -1.48 -13.50
C GLN A 152 -4.12 -1.04 -12.36
N GLY A 153 -3.41 -1.96 -11.70
CA GLY A 153 -2.63 -1.73 -10.48
C GLY A 153 -1.77 -0.47 -10.52
N PHE A 154 -0.65 -0.53 -11.24
CA PHE A 154 0.30 0.59 -11.30
C PHE A 154 -0.25 1.78 -12.08
N THR A 155 -1.02 1.51 -13.13
CA THR A 155 -1.67 2.53 -13.97
C THR A 155 -2.62 3.43 -13.17
N VAL A 156 -3.39 2.86 -12.23
CA VAL A 156 -4.27 3.59 -11.32
C VAL A 156 -3.48 4.36 -10.26
N MET A 157 -2.34 3.83 -9.78
CA MET A 157 -1.46 4.55 -8.86
C MET A 157 -0.87 5.81 -9.51
N VAL A 158 -0.40 5.70 -10.76
CA VAL A 158 0.14 6.84 -11.52
C VAL A 158 -0.99 7.78 -11.98
N PHE A 159 -2.15 7.23 -12.33
CA PHE A 159 -3.36 7.95 -12.72
C PHE A 159 -3.11 8.96 -13.86
N THR A 160 -3.56 10.20 -13.72
CA THR A 160 -3.42 11.24 -14.75
C THR A 160 -1.97 11.71 -14.97
N PHE A 161 -1.02 11.29 -14.12
CA PHE A 161 0.42 11.48 -14.35
C PHE A 161 0.99 10.51 -15.41
N LEU A 162 0.21 9.51 -15.85
CA LEU A 162 0.69 8.46 -16.76
C LEU A 162 1.24 9.00 -18.09
N PRO A 163 0.52 9.84 -18.86
CA PRO A 163 1.05 10.36 -20.12
C PRO A 163 2.34 11.17 -19.93
N PHE A 164 2.44 11.93 -18.84
CA PHE A 164 3.64 12.70 -18.51
C PHE A 164 4.81 11.80 -18.09
N THR A 165 4.53 10.71 -17.38
CA THR A 165 5.51 9.68 -17.02
C THR A 165 6.09 9.03 -18.28
N ILE A 166 5.24 8.59 -19.21
CA ILE A 166 5.66 7.98 -20.48
C ILE A 166 6.49 8.97 -21.31
N ALA A 167 6.00 10.21 -21.47
CA ALA A 167 6.75 11.26 -22.17
C ALA A 167 8.11 11.55 -21.51
N GLY A 168 8.17 11.53 -20.17
CA GLY A 168 9.40 11.72 -19.41
C GLY A 168 10.40 10.58 -19.59
N ILE A 169 9.93 9.33 -19.62
CA ILE A 169 10.77 8.16 -19.91
C ILE A 169 11.39 8.30 -21.31
N ILE A 170 10.57 8.61 -22.33
CA ILE A 170 11.02 8.75 -23.72
C ILE A 170 12.04 9.90 -23.86
N LYS A 171 11.74 11.08 -23.29
CA LYS A 171 12.59 12.28 -23.43
C LYS A 171 13.90 12.18 -22.66
N SER A 172 13.88 11.61 -21.45
CA SER A 172 15.06 11.58 -20.57
C SER A 172 16.13 10.57 -21.02
N LYS A 173 15.75 9.55 -21.80
CA LYS A 173 16.63 8.43 -22.23
C LYS A 173 17.33 7.71 -21.05
N ARG A 174 16.78 7.80 -19.83
CA ARG A 174 17.36 7.18 -18.61
C ARG A 174 16.87 5.73 -18.44
N TRP A 175 17.38 4.84 -19.28
CA TRP A 175 16.92 3.45 -19.38
C TRP A 175 17.06 2.64 -18.08
N LYS A 176 18.04 2.95 -17.20
CA LYS A 176 18.26 2.22 -15.94
C LYS A 176 17.10 2.36 -14.95
N LEU A 177 16.51 3.55 -14.86
CA LEU A 177 15.39 3.82 -13.94
C LEU A 177 14.06 3.34 -14.52
N SER A 178 13.85 3.53 -15.82
CA SER A 178 12.67 2.96 -16.50
C SER A 178 12.72 1.42 -16.55
N GLY A 179 13.91 0.86 -16.71
CA GLY A 179 14.16 -0.58 -16.65
C GLY A 179 13.90 -1.15 -15.27
N LEU A 180 14.23 -0.43 -14.20
CA LEU A 180 13.87 -0.82 -12.83
C LEU A 180 12.35 -0.88 -12.63
N ILE A 181 11.61 0.13 -13.12
CA ILE A 181 10.13 0.12 -13.07
C ILE A 181 9.60 -1.11 -13.81
N ALA A 182 10.05 -1.35 -15.05
CA ALA A 182 9.62 -2.49 -15.85
C ALA A 182 9.97 -3.84 -15.20
N TRP A 183 11.16 -3.96 -14.60
CA TRP A 183 11.62 -5.14 -13.88
C TRP A 183 10.72 -5.47 -12.70
N VAL A 184 10.46 -4.49 -11.83
CA VAL A 184 9.63 -4.66 -10.64
C VAL A 184 8.20 -5.04 -11.04
N LEU A 185 7.59 -4.32 -11.99
CA LEU A 185 6.25 -4.63 -12.46
C LEU A 185 6.19 -6.02 -13.10
N GLY A 186 7.18 -6.38 -13.92
CA GLY A 186 7.25 -7.68 -14.57
C GLY A 186 7.32 -8.85 -13.60
N LEU A 187 8.20 -8.78 -12.59
CA LEU A 187 8.34 -9.87 -11.61
C LEU A 187 7.12 -9.99 -10.69
N TYR A 188 6.58 -8.87 -10.19
CA TYR A 188 5.35 -8.92 -9.40
C TYR A 188 4.13 -9.36 -10.21
N SER A 189 4.13 -9.14 -11.53
CA SER A 189 3.08 -9.62 -12.42
C SER A 189 3.00 -11.15 -12.53
N VAL A 190 4.11 -11.86 -12.30
CA VAL A 190 4.16 -13.33 -12.29
C VAL A 190 3.46 -13.92 -11.06
N LEU A 191 3.46 -13.22 -9.93
CA LEU A 191 2.87 -13.70 -8.68
C LEU A 191 1.34 -13.67 -8.73
N GLY A 192 0.67 -14.71 -8.21
CA GLY A 192 -0.80 -14.81 -8.21
C GLY A 192 -1.45 -13.68 -7.41
N HIS A 193 -1.06 -13.57 -6.15
CA HIS A 193 -1.48 -12.48 -5.26
C HIS A 193 -0.78 -11.16 -5.59
N LYS A 194 -1.57 -10.09 -5.72
CA LYS A 194 -1.09 -8.76 -6.09
C LYS A 194 -1.78 -7.71 -5.23
N GLU A 195 -1.00 -6.73 -4.81
CA GLU A 195 -1.51 -5.55 -4.10
C GLU A 195 -0.87 -4.28 -4.68
N PHE A 196 -1.59 -3.15 -4.61
CA PHE A 196 -1.05 -1.86 -5.05
C PHE A 196 0.24 -1.49 -4.30
N ARG A 197 0.30 -1.76 -2.99
CA ARG A 197 1.43 -1.35 -2.14
C ARG A 197 2.73 -2.09 -2.41
N PHE A 198 2.70 -3.28 -3.03
CA PHE A 198 3.93 -4.03 -3.37
C PHE A 198 4.81 -3.31 -4.39
N VAL A 199 4.21 -2.52 -5.27
CA VAL A 199 4.92 -1.74 -6.30
C VAL A 199 5.03 -0.25 -5.94
N LEU A 200 4.64 0.13 -4.70
CA LEU A 200 4.83 1.48 -4.19
C LEU A 200 6.28 1.99 -4.31
N PRO A 201 7.34 1.16 -4.10
CA PRO A 201 8.72 1.63 -4.17
C PRO A 201 9.13 2.22 -5.53
N VAL A 202 8.47 1.82 -6.62
CA VAL A 202 8.76 2.33 -7.97
C VAL A 202 7.84 3.48 -8.40
N LEU A 203 6.78 3.79 -7.64
CA LEU A 203 5.87 4.89 -7.94
C LEU A 203 6.59 6.26 -7.90
N PRO A 204 7.41 6.59 -6.88
CA PRO A 204 8.14 7.86 -6.92
C PRO A 204 9.10 7.98 -8.10
N ILE A 205 9.68 6.86 -8.55
CA ILE A 205 10.57 6.83 -9.72
C ILE A 205 9.78 7.17 -10.99
N ALA A 206 8.56 6.64 -11.14
CA ALA A 206 7.66 7.01 -12.23
C ALA A 206 7.28 8.51 -12.19
N LEU A 207 6.88 9.02 -11.03
CA LEU A 207 6.50 10.42 -10.86
C LEU A 207 7.67 11.39 -11.10
N MET A 208 8.92 10.95 -10.86
CA MET A 208 10.12 11.71 -11.24
C MET A 208 10.22 11.94 -12.75
N PHE A 209 9.84 10.94 -13.58
CA PHE A 209 9.77 11.13 -15.04
C PHE A 209 8.66 12.10 -15.44
N SER A 210 7.51 12.07 -14.75
CA SER A 210 6.48 13.08 -14.98
C SER A 210 6.99 14.50 -14.71
N GLY A 211 7.64 14.72 -13.58
CA GLY A 211 8.25 16.01 -13.25
C GLY A 211 9.27 16.47 -14.29
N TYR A 212 10.04 15.53 -14.85
CA TYR A 212 10.95 15.82 -15.96
C TYR A 212 10.21 16.24 -17.24
N SER A 213 9.12 15.56 -17.61
CA SER A 213 8.32 15.94 -18.79
C SER A 213 7.71 17.33 -18.63
N LEU A 214 7.21 17.67 -17.45
CA LEU A 214 6.71 19.02 -17.13
C LEU A 214 7.83 20.06 -17.24
N ALA A 215 9.05 19.74 -16.79
CA ALA A 215 10.18 20.68 -16.87
C ALA A 215 10.58 20.95 -18.33
N VAL A 216 10.60 19.92 -19.16
CA VAL A 216 10.85 20.09 -20.61
C VAL A 216 9.73 20.91 -21.26
N MET A 217 8.48 20.72 -20.85
CA MET A 217 7.36 21.51 -21.34
C MET A 217 7.47 22.99 -20.94
N GLU A 218 7.89 23.26 -19.70
CA GLU A 218 8.07 24.63 -19.20
C GLU A 218 9.16 25.38 -19.97
N ILE A 219 10.28 24.70 -20.25
CA ILE A 219 11.36 25.26 -21.08
C ILE A 219 10.85 25.58 -22.49
N ALA A 220 10.06 24.68 -23.09
CA ALA A 220 9.49 24.91 -24.42
C ALA A 220 8.50 26.09 -24.44
N ASP A 221 7.66 26.21 -23.40
CA ASP A 221 6.72 27.33 -23.25
C ASP A 221 7.48 28.66 -23.09
N TYR A 222 8.56 28.69 -22.30
CA TYR A 222 9.41 29.88 -22.14
C TYR A 222 10.03 30.33 -23.47
N LEU A 223 10.56 29.39 -24.25
CA LEU A 223 11.15 29.67 -25.56
C LEU A 223 10.11 30.14 -26.59
N ASP A 224 8.88 29.63 -26.55
CA ASP A 224 7.79 30.07 -27.44
C ASP A 224 7.35 31.51 -27.12
N VAL A 225 7.25 31.86 -25.83
CA VAL A 225 6.96 33.23 -25.38
C VAL A 225 8.05 34.21 -25.81
N GLN A 226 9.32 33.82 -25.70
CA GLN A 226 10.44 34.65 -26.14
C GLN A 226 10.46 34.88 -27.66
N LYS A 227 10.08 33.86 -28.46
CA LYS A 227 9.99 33.97 -29.92
C LYS A 227 8.82 34.83 -30.41
N LYS A 228 7.71 34.87 -29.66
CA LYS A 228 6.49 35.61 -30.02
C LYS A 228 6.49 37.08 -29.58
N GLY A 229 7.62 37.60 -29.08
CA GLY A 229 7.91 39.00 -28.75
C GLY A 229 6.73 39.97 -28.59
N SER A 230 6.41 40.35 -27.35
CA SER A 230 5.67 41.57 -26.91
C SER A 230 4.54 42.12 -27.81
N SER A 231 3.85 41.32 -28.62
CA SER A 231 2.70 41.78 -29.39
C SER A 231 1.40 41.46 -28.65
N ASN A 232 0.86 42.51 -28.06
CA ASN A 232 -0.53 42.72 -27.62
C ASN A 232 -1.00 42.08 -26.30
N ILE A 233 -1.31 43.00 -25.38
CA ILE A 233 -2.10 42.85 -24.17
C ILE A 233 -3.55 42.56 -24.59
N LEU A 234 -3.94 41.30 -24.75
CA LEU A 234 -5.33 40.86 -24.53
C LEU A 234 -5.39 39.33 -24.42
N VAL A 235 -5.72 38.86 -23.22
CA VAL A 235 -5.91 37.45 -22.80
C VAL A 235 -4.64 36.59 -22.86
N LYS A 236 -3.83 36.60 -21.79
CA LYS A 236 -2.79 35.58 -21.57
C LYS A 236 -3.48 34.24 -21.28
N TRP A 237 -3.64 33.42 -22.31
CA TRP A 237 -3.99 32.01 -22.13
C TRP A 237 -2.92 31.34 -21.24
N PRO A 238 -3.29 30.45 -20.31
CA PRO A 238 -2.33 29.76 -19.47
C PRO A 238 -1.37 28.95 -20.34
N SER A 239 -0.09 28.89 -19.94
CA SER A 239 0.89 28.09 -20.66
C SER A 239 0.50 26.60 -20.64
N LYS A 240 1.01 25.79 -21.57
CA LYS A 240 0.72 24.35 -21.61
C LYS A 240 1.10 23.68 -20.29
N THR A 241 2.19 24.13 -19.68
CA THR A 241 2.65 23.69 -18.37
C THR A 241 1.63 24.05 -17.27
N GLN A 242 1.12 25.28 -17.24
CA GLN A 242 0.11 25.70 -16.27
C GLN A 242 -1.19 24.91 -16.42
N LEU A 243 -1.66 24.71 -17.66
CA LEU A 243 -2.84 23.91 -17.94
C LEU A 243 -2.64 22.45 -17.50
N SER A 244 -1.45 21.88 -17.72
CA SER A 244 -1.10 20.54 -17.28
C SER A 244 -1.09 20.42 -15.75
N ILE A 245 -0.47 21.38 -15.05
CA ILE A 245 -0.46 21.44 -13.58
C ILE A 245 -1.89 21.53 -13.04
N PHE A 246 -2.71 22.42 -13.59
CA PHE A 246 -4.11 22.57 -13.21
C PHE A 246 -4.89 21.26 -13.41
N PHE A 247 -4.74 20.62 -14.58
CA PHE A 247 -5.37 19.33 -14.88
C PHE A 247 -4.95 18.23 -13.89
N LEU A 248 -3.65 18.14 -13.57
CA LEU A 248 -3.14 17.15 -12.62
C LEU A 248 -3.71 17.40 -11.21
N LEU A 249 -3.76 18.64 -10.75
CA LEU A 249 -4.35 18.99 -9.46
C LEU A 249 -5.87 18.73 -9.44
N ALA A 250 -6.59 19.17 -10.46
CA ALA A 250 -8.04 19.03 -10.56
C ALA A 250 -8.49 17.56 -10.58
N THR A 251 -7.65 16.64 -11.07
CA THR A 251 -7.95 15.21 -11.10
C THR A 251 -7.46 14.47 -9.86
N ASN A 252 -6.28 14.80 -9.33
CA ASN A 252 -5.70 14.06 -8.19
C ASN A 252 -6.19 14.55 -6.84
N ILE A 253 -6.46 15.85 -6.65
CA ILE A 253 -6.94 16.37 -5.36
C ILE A 253 -8.27 15.72 -4.98
N PRO A 254 -9.34 15.76 -5.80
CA PRO A 254 -10.61 15.14 -5.43
C PRO A 254 -10.46 13.64 -5.14
N MET A 255 -9.66 12.94 -5.95
CA MET A 255 -9.37 11.52 -5.76
C MET A 255 -8.66 11.25 -4.41
N ALA A 256 -7.65 12.06 -4.07
CA ALA A 256 -6.89 11.93 -2.83
C ALA A 256 -7.79 12.14 -1.60
N PHE A 257 -8.59 13.21 -1.60
CA PHE A 257 -9.49 13.54 -0.50
C PHE A 257 -10.60 12.50 -0.37
N TYR A 258 -11.21 12.08 -1.48
CA TYR A 258 -12.25 11.06 -1.45
C TYR A 258 -11.74 9.73 -0.90
N MET A 259 -10.61 9.23 -1.42
CA MET A 259 -10.05 7.95 -1.00
C MET A 259 -9.52 7.99 0.43
N SER A 260 -9.10 9.15 0.93
CA SER A 260 -8.55 9.27 2.29
C SER A 260 -9.61 9.55 3.36
N LEU A 261 -10.71 10.24 3.02
CA LEU A 261 -11.68 10.74 4.01
C LEU A 261 -13.09 10.15 3.88
N VAL A 262 -13.46 9.65 2.69
CA VAL A 262 -14.84 9.24 2.39
C VAL A 262 -14.93 7.74 2.19
N HIS A 263 -14.07 7.20 1.31
CA HIS A 263 -14.08 5.78 0.98
C HIS A 263 -13.68 4.92 2.18
N GLN A 264 -14.48 3.88 2.46
CA GLN A 264 -14.31 2.93 3.56
C GLN A 264 -14.29 3.57 4.97
N ARG A 265 -14.86 4.77 5.16
CA ARG A 265 -14.84 5.46 6.47
C ARG A 265 -15.66 4.79 7.57
N GLY A 266 -16.69 4.01 7.19
CA GLY A 266 -17.71 3.52 8.12
C GLY A 266 -17.18 2.66 9.27
N THR A 267 -16.08 1.93 9.05
CA THR A 267 -15.47 1.08 10.08
C THR A 267 -14.81 1.90 11.18
N VAL A 268 -14.29 3.09 10.84
CA VAL A 268 -13.74 4.04 11.81
C VAL A 268 -14.87 4.79 12.53
N ASP A 269 -15.88 5.25 11.79
CA ASP A 269 -17.03 5.98 12.35
C ASP A 269 -17.80 5.14 13.39
N VAL A 270 -18.01 3.86 13.10
CA VAL A 270 -18.63 2.92 14.04
C VAL A 270 -17.82 2.77 15.32
N MET A 271 -16.49 2.61 15.22
CA MET A 271 -15.65 2.46 16.41
C MET A 271 -15.60 3.75 17.23
N ASN A 272 -15.60 4.92 16.59
CA ASN A 272 -15.72 6.20 17.28
C ASN A 272 -17.04 6.32 18.03
N TYR A 273 -18.15 5.88 17.43
CA TYR A 273 -19.45 5.84 18.09
C TYR A 273 -19.47 4.87 19.27
N LEU A 274 -19.01 3.63 19.07
CA LEU A 274 -18.96 2.61 20.11
C LEU A 274 -18.04 3.03 21.27
N SER A 275 -16.94 3.73 21.00
CA SER A 275 -16.09 4.31 22.04
C SER A 275 -16.87 5.28 22.92
N ARG A 276 -17.65 6.19 22.33
CA ARG A 276 -18.49 7.15 23.08
C ARG A 276 -19.62 6.47 23.86
N GLU A 277 -20.28 5.46 23.29
CA GLU A 277 -21.32 4.72 24.02
C GLU A 277 -20.73 3.85 25.14
N ALA A 278 -19.51 3.31 24.95
CA ALA A 278 -18.77 2.61 25.99
C ALA A 278 -18.37 3.53 27.15
N LEU A 279 -18.01 4.80 26.88
CA LEU A 279 -17.78 5.81 27.92
C LEU A 279 -19.03 6.02 28.80
N ASN A 280 -20.22 5.92 28.20
CA ASN A 280 -21.49 6.05 28.88
C ASN A 280 -22.00 4.73 29.50
N ASN A 281 -21.16 3.69 29.57
CA ASN A 281 -21.49 2.35 30.09
C ASN A 281 -22.66 1.65 29.37
N LYS A 282 -22.98 2.03 28.13
CA LYS A 282 -24.06 1.41 27.35
C LYS A 282 -23.59 0.19 26.56
N VAL A 283 -22.29 0.08 26.31
CA VAL A 283 -21.69 -1.05 25.60
C VAL A 283 -20.99 -1.96 26.61
N LYS A 284 -21.39 -3.24 26.68
CA LYS A 284 -20.79 -4.24 27.58
C LYS A 284 -19.88 -5.22 26.84
N SER A 285 -20.25 -5.59 25.62
CA SER A 285 -19.51 -6.52 24.74
C SER A 285 -19.88 -6.31 23.27
N ILE A 286 -18.93 -6.52 22.35
CA ILE A 286 -19.11 -6.28 20.91
C ILE A 286 -18.73 -7.52 20.10
N LEU A 287 -19.62 -7.96 19.22
CA LEU A 287 -19.34 -8.99 18.21
C LEU A 287 -19.30 -8.37 16.81
N PHE A 288 -18.22 -8.63 16.08
CA PHE A 288 -18.06 -8.20 14.69
C PHE A 288 -18.36 -9.37 13.75
N LEU A 289 -19.52 -9.33 13.10
CA LEU A 289 -19.92 -10.28 12.06
C LEU A 289 -19.61 -9.70 10.68
N MET A 290 -18.32 -9.58 10.41
CA MET A 290 -17.78 -8.96 9.21
C MET A 290 -16.38 -9.54 8.95
N PRO A 291 -15.74 -9.25 7.79
CA PRO A 291 -14.39 -9.70 7.52
C PRO A 291 -13.43 -9.34 8.66
N CYS A 292 -12.50 -10.24 8.96
CA CYS A 292 -11.53 -10.03 10.02
C CYS A 292 -10.71 -8.75 9.79
N HIS A 293 -10.27 -8.11 10.88
CA HIS A 293 -9.48 -6.87 10.84
C HIS A 293 -10.11 -5.69 10.06
N ALA A 294 -11.43 -5.70 9.83
CA ALA A 294 -12.12 -4.61 9.14
C ALA A 294 -12.21 -3.31 9.95
N THR A 295 -12.06 -3.35 11.28
CA THR A 295 -12.17 -2.19 12.18
C THR A 295 -10.86 -1.95 12.94
N PRO A 296 -10.59 -0.70 13.38
CA PRO A 296 -9.40 -0.37 14.19
C PRO A 296 -9.44 -0.95 15.62
N TYR A 297 -10.55 -1.58 16.01
CA TYR A 297 -10.63 -2.36 17.25
C TYR A 297 -10.22 -1.54 18.50
N TYR A 298 -9.40 -2.10 19.39
CA TYR A 298 -8.97 -1.44 20.63
C TYR A 298 -8.20 -0.13 20.42
N SER A 299 -7.60 0.11 19.24
CA SER A 299 -6.85 1.35 18.98
C SER A 299 -7.74 2.59 18.92
N THR A 300 -9.05 2.41 18.76
CA THR A 300 -10.03 3.51 18.78
C THR A 300 -10.96 3.40 20.00
N LEU A 301 -11.28 2.18 20.43
CA LEU A 301 -12.20 1.99 21.55
C LEU A 301 -11.63 2.50 22.89
N HIS A 302 -10.34 2.25 23.16
CA HIS A 302 -9.64 2.60 24.40
C HIS A 302 -10.36 2.17 25.70
N ARG A 303 -11.09 1.05 25.67
CA ARG A 303 -11.78 0.48 26.83
C ARG A 303 -11.58 -1.03 26.88
N ASN A 304 -11.36 -1.55 28.07
CA ASN A 304 -11.23 -2.99 28.31
C ASN A 304 -12.61 -3.63 28.44
N LEU A 305 -13.23 -3.92 27.29
CA LEU A 305 -14.49 -4.66 27.22
C LEU A 305 -14.35 -5.83 26.24
N PRO A 306 -15.05 -6.95 26.46
CA PRO A 306 -14.98 -8.11 25.58
C PRO A 306 -15.38 -7.75 24.15
N MET A 307 -14.46 -7.94 23.22
CA MET A 307 -14.71 -7.82 21.79
C MET A 307 -14.28 -9.12 21.09
N ARG A 308 -15.00 -9.50 20.04
CA ARG A 308 -14.67 -10.65 19.19
C ARG A 308 -14.92 -10.33 17.73
N PHE A 309 -13.94 -10.61 16.89
CA PHE A 309 -14.07 -10.67 15.43
C PHE A 309 -13.87 -12.11 14.95
N LEU A 310 -14.28 -12.40 13.71
CA LEU A 310 -14.18 -13.73 13.11
C LEU A 310 -12.71 -14.11 12.87
N ASP A 311 -12.29 -15.30 13.31
CA ASP A 311 -10.95 -15.83 13.03
C ASP A 311 -10.72 -16.03 11.54
N CYS A 312 -9.59 -15.53 11.06
CA CYS A 312 -9.13 -15.69 9.68
C CYS A 312 -7.65 -16.10 9.61
N SER A 313 -7.13 -16.66 10.70
CA SER A 313 -5.75 -17.14 10.77
C SER A 313 -5.53 -18.20 9.68
N PRO A 314 -4.47 -18.09 8.86
CA PRO A 314 -4.19 -19.07 7.82
C PRO A 314 -3.86 -20.42 8.48
N ARG A 315 -4.60 -21.47 8.13
CA ARG A 315 -4.41 -22.83 8.66
C ARG A 315 -3.57 -23.67 7.71
N VAL A 316 -2.75 -24.56 8.27
CA VAL A 316 -1.89 -25.47 7.51
C VAL A 316 -2.72 -26.53 6.76
N GLU A 317 -3.83 -26.95 7.37
CA GLU A 317 -4.81 -27.87 6.80
C GLU A 317 -5.86 -27.08 6.01
N LYS A 318 -5.75 -27.11 4.68
CA LYS A 318 -6.67 -26.41 3.75
C LYS A 318 -8.13 -26.90 3.81
N GLU A 319 -8.37 -28.04 4.45
CA GLU A 319 -9.69 -28.69 4.49
C GLU A 319 -10.64 -28.04 5.51
N ILE A 320 -10.11 -27.31 6.49
CA ILE A 320 -10.92 -26.63 7.50
C ILE A 320 -11.02 -25.15 7.14
N LEU A 321 -12.20 -24.74 6.66
CA LEU A 321 -12.54 -23.34 6.40
C LEU A 321 -12.36 -22.49 7.66
N ALA A 322 -11.78 -21.30 7.49
CA ALA A 322 -11.67 -20.33 8.57
C ALA A 322 -13.07 -19.88 9.04
N GLU A 323 -13.16 -19.37 10.27
CA GLU A 323 -14.42 -18.88 10.84
C GLU A 323 -15.06 -17.80 9.95
N SER A 324 -14.24 -16.86 9.47
CA SER A 324 -14.67 -15.84 8.50
C SER A 324 -15.26 -16.45 7.23
N ASP A 325 -14.66 -17.50 6.67
CA ASP A 325 -15.13 -18.09 5.41
C ASP A 325 -16.44 -18.85 5.61
N ARG A 326 -16.56 -19.59 6.72
CA ARG A 326 -17.81 -20.25 7.14
C ARG A 326 -18.95 -19.25 7.26
N PHE A 327 -18.69 -18.11 7.90
CA PHE A 327 -19.67 -17.02 8.01
C PHE A 327 -20.07 -16.47 6.63
N MET A 328 -19.12 -16.25 5.72
CA MET A 328 -19.44 -15.75 4.39
C MET A 328 -20.24 -16.76 3.55
N MET A 329 -20.07 -18.07 3.78
CA MET A 329 -20.82 -19.13 3.08
C MET A 329 -22.25 -19.31 3.61
N ASP A 330 -22.43 -19.32 4.93
CA ASP A 330 -23.74 -19.44 5.57
C ASP A 330 -23.84 -18.50 6.80
N PRO A 331 -24.16 -17.21 6.58
CA PRO A 331 -24.24 -16.24 7.67
C PRO A 331 -25.27 -16.64 8.73
N VAL A 332 -26.42 -17.18 8.32
CA VAL A 332 -27.57 -17.47 9.19
C VAL A 332 -27.27 -18.67 10.08
N GLY A 333 -26.81 -19.79 9.49
CA GLY A 333 -26.45 -20.98 10.25
C GLY A 333 -25.29 -20.70 11.21
N PHE A 334 -24.27 -19.98 10.74
CA PHE A 334 -23.12 -19.60 11.56
C PHE A 334 -23.52 -18.72 12.75
N THR A 335 -24.33 -17.67 12.52
CA THR A 335 -24.77 -16.77 13.59
C THR A 335 -25.68 -17.48 14.59
N SER A 336 -26.52 -18.41 14.12
CA SER A 336 -27.36 -19.24 14.96
C SER A 336 -26.55 -20.18 15.85
N GLU A 337 -25.46 -20.75 15.34
CA GLU A 337 -24.53 -21.58 16.11
C GLU A 337 -23.86 -20.77 17.23
N ILE A 338 -23.38 -19.55 16.92
CA ILE A 338 -22.80 -18.65 17.92
C ILE A 338 -23.81 -18.28 19.00
N ALA A 339 -25.04 -17.94 18.61
CA ALA A 339 -26.08 -17.53 19.54
C ALA A 339 -26.52 -18.67 20.47
N LYS A 340 -26.47 -19.94 20.02
CA LYS A 340 -26.80 -21.12 20.83
C LYS A 340 -25.68 -21.53 21.78
N ASN A 341 -24.43 -21.42 21.35
CA ASN A 341 -23.29 -21.98 22.06
C ASN A 341 -22.56 -20.98 22.97
N GLY A 342 -22.92 -19.69 22.94
CA GLY A 342 -22.20 -18.65 23.67
C GLY A 342 -23.11 -17.57 24.26
N PRO A 343 -22.56 -16.73 25.16
CA PRO A 343 -23.29 -15.58 25.68
C PRO A 343 -23.59 -14.58 24.57
N LEU A 344 -24.82 -14.03 24.57
CA LEU A 344 -25.21 -13.01 23.61
C LEU A 344 -24.40 -11.72 23.85
N PRO A 345 -23.86 -11.10 22.78
CA PRO A 345 -23.15 -9.84 22.90
C PRO A 345 -24.14 -8.69 23.13
N SER A 346 -23.68 -7.60 23.77
CA SER A 346 -24.52 -6.41 23.91
C SER A 346 -24.72 -5.69 22.58
N HIS A 347 -23.70 -5.71 21.71
CA HIS A 347 -23.70 -5.04 20.42
C HIS A 347 -23.17 -5.95 19.33
N ILE A 348 -23.76 -5.87 18.14
CA ILE A 348 -23.31 -6.57 16.95
C ILE A 348 -23.04 -5.55 15.86
N VAL A 349 -21.89 -5.68 15.20
CA VAL A 349 -21.50 -4.82 14.08
C VAL A 349 -21.39 -5.66 12.81
N ILE A 350 -22.08 -5.24 11.75
CA ILE A 350 -22.21 -5.98 10.49
C ILE A 350 -22.14 -5.00 9.31
N PHE A 351 -21.62 -5.45 8.17
CA PHE A 351 -21.82 -4.75 6.90
C PHE A 351 -23.24 -4.99 6.37
N GLU A 352 -23.78 -4.03 5.63
CA GLU A 352 -25.14 -4.10 5.08
C GLU A 352 -25.40 -5.31 4.17
N SER A 353 -24.41 -5.72 3.37
CA SER A 353 -24.53 -6.88 2.49
C SER A 353 -24.86 -8.17 3.26
N GLU A 354 -24.20 -8.36 4.40
CA GLU A 354 -24.31 -9.51 5.29
C GLU A 354 -25.47 -9.35 6.29
N GLU A 355 -25.92 -8.12 6.54
CA GLU A 355 -27.11 -7.84 7.35
C GLU A 355 -28.39 -8.39 6.71
N ARG A 356 -28.52 -8.31 5.37
CA ARG A 356 -29.75 -8.70 4.64
C ARG A 356 -30.27 -10.10 5.02
N PRO A 357 -29.45 -11.17 5.00
CA PRO A 357 -29.89 -12.49 5.44
C PRO A 357 -30.06 -12.61 6.97
N LEU A 358 -29.39 -11.78 7.76
CA LEU A 358 -29.37 -11.86 9.22
C LEU A 358 -30.49 -11.07 9.92
N LYS A 359 -31.11 -10.10 9.24
CA LYS A 359 -32.03 -9.15 9.86
C LYS A 359 -33.15 -9.81 10.68
N ASN A 360 -33.82 -10.81 10.11
CA ASN A 360 -34.91 -11.51 10.79
C ASN A 360 -34.40 -12.33 12.00
N LEU A 361 -33.21 -12.94 11.86
CA LEU A 361 -32.58 -13.68 12.94
C LEU A 361 -32.22 -12.76 14.11
N LEU A 362 -31.60 -11.62 13.83
CA LEU A 362 -31.25 -10.62 14.85
C LEU A 362 -32.48 -10.12 15.60
N ILE A 363 -33.57 -9.82 14.90
CA ILE A 363 -34.84 -9.41 15.52
C ILE A 363 -35.40 -10.51 16.41
N SER A 364 -35.31 -11.78 15.99
CA SER A 364 -35.78 -12.92 16.81
C SER A 364 -34.99 -13.11 18.12
N TYR A 365 -33.74 -12.65 18.16
CA TYR A 365 -32.91 -12.60 19.38
C TYR A 365 -32.97 -11.23 20.08
N SER A 366 -34.01 -10.44 19.84
CA SER A 366 -34.23 -9.12 20.47
C SER A 366 -33.17 -8.05 20.16
N PHE A 367 -32.40 -8.20 19.08
CA PHE A 367 -31.50 -7.14 18.62
C PHE A 367 -32.26 -6.08 17.81
N ARG A 368 -31.96 -4.81 18.07
CA ARG A 368 -32.51 -3.67 17.32
C ARG A 368 -31.40 -2.84 16.70
N GLU A 369 -31.61 -2.38 15.46
CA GLU A 369 -30.71 -1.43 14.81
C GLU A 369 -30.67 -0.13 15.62
N LYS A 370 -29.48 0.28 16.04
CA LYS A 370 -29.26 1.54 16.76
C LYS A 370 -28.74 2.63 15.83
N ARG A 371 -27.84 2.28 14.91
CA ARG A 371 -27.20 3.25 14.03
C ARG A 371 -26.61 2.62 12.78
N ARG A 372 -26.60 3.39 11.70
CA ARG A 372 -26.01 3.04 10.41
C ARG A 372 -25.03 4.12 9.97
N PHE A 373 -23.89 3.68 9.44
CA PHE A 373 -22.81 4.55 9.00
C PHE A 373 -22.47 4.28 7.55
N PHE A 374 -22.36 5.34 6.76
CA PHE A 374 -21.87 5.23 5.39
C PHE A 374 -20.45 4.67 5.36
N HIS A 375 -20.18 3.70 4.48
CA HIS A 375 -18.88 3.07 4.31
C HIS A 375 -18.29 3.33 2.92
N ALA A 376 -18.93 2.91 1.83
CA ALA A 376 -18.37 3.03 0.48
C ALA A 376 -19.44 3.21 -0.59
N HIS A 377 -19.08 3.84 -1.71
CA HIS A 377 -19.98 4.02 -2.86
C HIS A 377 -19.86 2.89 -3.90
N PHE A 378 -18.72 2.19 -3.93
CA PHE A 378 -18.44 1.15 -4.91
C PHE A 378 -17.72 -0.03 -4.25
N LYS A 379 -17.84 -1.20 -4.88
CA LYS A 379 -17.17 -2.43 -4.49
C LYS A 379 -15.68 -2.37 -4.86
N VAL A 380 -14.83 -3.01 -4.05
CA VAL A 380 -13.41 -3.19 -4.34
C VAL A 380 -13.14 -4.68 -4.58
N ASP A 381 -13.32 -5.52 -3.55
CA ASP A 381 -12.99 -6.96 -3.62
C ASP A 381 -14.17 -7.90 -3.33
N ARG A 382 -15.23 -7.42 -2.67
CA ARG A 382 -16.41 -8.20 -2.26
C ARG A 382 -17.68 -7.49 -2.71
N ASP A 383 -18.83 -8.03 -2.31
CA ASP A 383 -20.10 -7.32 -2.48
C ASP A 383 -20.06 -5.91 -1.89
N LEU A 384 -20.94 -5.04 -2.39
CA LEU A 384 -20.93 -3.64 -2.00
C LEU A 384 -21.27 -3.50 -0.52
N GLN A 385 -20.24 -3.20 0.26
CA GLN A 385 -20.34 -2.83 1.67
C GLN A 385 -20.69 -1.34 1.77
N ALA A 386 -21.92 -0.98 1.41
CA ALA A 386 -22.34 0.43 1.33
C ALA A 386 -22.38 1.09 2.71
N SER A 387 -22.81 0.35 3.73
CA SER A 387 -22.90 0.84 5.10
C SER A 387 -22.47 -0.20 6.14
N VAL A 388 -22.06 0.28 7.32
CA VAL A 388 -21.84 -0.53 8.52
C VAL A 388 -22.96 -0.23 9.50
N VAL A 389 -23.53 -1.29 10.08
CA VAL A 389 -24.71 -1.23 10.93
C VAL A 389 -24.37 -1.72 12.32
N VAL A 390 -24.89 -1.03 13.33
CA VAL A 390 -24.76 -1.40 14.74
C VAL A 390 -26.12 -1.81 15.25
N TYR A 391 -26.20 -3.06 15.69
CA TYR A 391 -27.32 -3.61 16.44
C TYR A 391 -26.95 -3.63 17.93
N ALA A 392 -27.94 -3.41 18.79
CA ALA A 392 -27.80 -3.62 20.22
C ALA A 392 -28.92 -4.54 20.71
N LEU A 393 -28.59 -5.39 21.68
CA LEU A 393 -29.57 -6.19 22.39
C LEU A 393 -30.54 -5.21 23.08
N ALA A 394 -31.85 -5.41 22.88
CA ALA A 394 -32.83 -4.67 23.65
C ALA A 394 -32.67 -5.08 25.12
N ASP A 395 -32.40 -4.11 25.98
CA ASP A 395 -32.56 -4.32 27.42
C ASP A 395 -34.02 -4.73 27.66
N GLU A 396 -34.26 -5.80 28.42
CA GLU A 396 -35.59 -6.13 28.96
C GLU A 396 -36.13 -5.00 29.83
#